data_AF-A0A498Q1C7-F1
#
_entry.id   AF-A0A498Q1C7-F1
#
_cell.length_a   1.000
_cell.length_b   1.000
_cell.length_c   1.000
_cell.angle_alpha   90.00
_cell.angle_beta   90.00
_cell.angle_gamma   90.00
#
_symmetry.space_group_name_H-M   'P 1'
#
loop_
_entity.id
_entity.type
_entity.pdbx_description
1 polymer ?
#
loop_
_entity_poly.entity_id
_entity_poly.type
_entity_poly.pdbx_seq_one_letter_code
_entity_poly.pdbx_strand_id
1 'polypeptide(L)'
;MAGSGGSGGNGGSGGWLQGNGGAGGSGGSGFGAGNGGNGGDARLIGNGGAGGPAGPAGGVPPIGSGGSGGAAGLLLGNPGPTG
;
A
#
# COMPACT_ATOMS: atom_id res chain seq x y z
N MET A 1 -19.46 -17.39 -11.45
CA MET A 1 -17.99 -17.59 -11.51
C MET A 1 -17.38 -16.67 -10.48
N ALA A 2 -16.58 -17.16 -9.53
CA ALA A 2 -15.81 -16.26 -8.66
C ALA A 2 -14.63 -15.68 -9.47
N GLY A 3 -14.37 -14.38 -9.33
CA GLY A 3 -13.30 -13.69 -10.04
C GLY A 3 -11.97 -13.72 -9.28
N SER A 4 -10.90 -13.26 -9.94
CA SER A 4 -9.63 -12.96 -9.27
C SER A 4 -9.79 -11.75 -8.36
N GLY A 5 -9.04 -11.73 -7.25
CA GLY A 5 -8.96 -10.57 -6.38
C GLY A 5 -8.27 -9.40 -7.09
N GLY A 6 -8.88 -8.21 -7.03
CA GLY A 6 -8.27 -6.99 -7.60
C GLY A 6 -7.12 -6.47 -6.75
N SER A 7 -6.15 -5.79 -7.37
CA SER A 7 -5.07 -5.13 -6.60
C SER A 7 -5.60 -3.92 -5.82
N GLY A 8 -5.03 -3.69 -4.65
CA GLY A 8 -5.26 -2.49 -3.86
C GLY A 8 -4.67 -1.25 -4.55
N GLY A 9 -5.31 -0.11 -4.38
CA GLY A 9 -4.84 1.16 -4.93
C GLY A 9 -3.63 1.70 -4.17
N ASN A 10 -2.71 2.38 -4.85
CA ASN A 10 -1.60 3.06 -4.18
C ASN A 10 -2.10 4.26 -3.36
N GLY A 11 -1.44 4.51 -2.23
CA GLY A 11 -1.67 5.68 -1.41
C GLY A 11 -1.21 6.96 -2.12
N GLY A 12 -1.95 8.06 -1.90
CA GLY A 12 -1.59 9.36 -2.44
C GLY A 12 -0.35 9.97 -1.78
N SER A 13 0.41 10.78 -2.51
CA SER A 13 1.53 11.53 -1.91
C SER A 13 1.05 12.60 -0.92
N GLY A 14 1.85 12.86 0.09
CA GLY A 14 1.70 14.00 0.98
C GLY A 14 1.87 15.35 0.28
N GLY A 15 1.43 16.42 0.95
CA GLY A 15 1.60 17.80 0.50
C GLY A 15 3.08 18.20 0.38
N TRP A 16 3.36 19.25 -0.40
CA TRP A 16 4.74 19.70 -0.69
C TRP A 16 5.55 20.04 0.57
N LEU A 17 4.99 20.88 1.44
CA LEU A 17 5.68 21.37 2.64
C LEU A 17 5.41 20.50 3.85
N GLN A 18 4.16 20.11 4.04
CA GLN A 18 3.73 19.27 5.15
C GLN A 18 2.63 18.33 4.67
N GLY A 19 2.75 17.05 5.02
CA GLY A 19 1.75 16.05 4.77
C GLY A 19 2.32 14.64 4.77
N ASN A 20 1.57 13.72 5.39
CA ASN A 20 1.90 12.30 5.33
C ASN A 20 1.48 11.71 3.99
N GLY A 21 2.16 10.66 3.56
CA GLY A 21 1.67 9.82 2.49
C GLY A 21 0.46 9.00 2.93
N GLY A 22 -0.47 8.77 2.00
CA GLY A 22 -1.65 7.94 2.23
C GLY A 22 -1.29 6.45 2.31
N ALA A 23 -2.07 5.66 3.04
CA ALA A 23 -1.90 4.21 3.04
C ALA A 23 -2.29 3.60 1.69
N GLY A 24 -1.60 2.53 1.30
CA GLY A 24 -2.01 1.67 0.20
C GLY A 24 -3.24 0.86 0.57
N GLY A 25 -4.12 0.61 -0.39
CA GLY A 25 -5.32 -0.21 -0.21
C GLY A 25 -4.98 -1.70 -0.14
N SER A 26 -5.82 -2.48 0.54
CA SER A 26 -5.69 -3.93 0.57
C SER A 26 -5.98 -4.57 -0.79
N GLY A 27 -5.31 -5.69 -1.08
CA GLY A 27 -5.69 -6.55 -2.19
C GLY A 27 -7.06 -7.21 -1.94
N GLY A 28 -7.80 -7.46 -3.02
CA GLY A 28 -9.09 -8.15 -2.99
C GLY A 28 -8.95 -9.66 -2.82
N SER A 29 -10.00 -10.28 -2.26
CA SER A 29 -10.14 -11.73 -2.15
C SER A 29 -10.64 -12.35 -3.45
N GLY A 30 -10.12 -13.52 -3.85
CA GLY A 30 -10.59 -14.27 -5.02
C GLY A 30 -9.85 -15.59 -5.23
N PHE A 31 -10.09 -16.25 -6.37
CA PHE A 31 -9.37 -17.49 -6.74
C PHE A 31 -7.85 -17.28 -6.88
N GLY A 32 -7.43 -16.04 -7.12
CA GLY A 32 -6.08 -15.56 -6.81
C GLY A 32 -6.20 -14.32 -5.94
N ALA A 33 -5.30 -14.16 -4.98
CA ALA A 33 -5.29 -13.00 -4.10
C ALA A 33 -4.72 -11.78 -4.82
N GLY A 34 -5.38 -10.63 -4.68
CA GLY A 34 -4.86 -9.37 -5.20
C GLY A 34 -3.65 -8.88 -4.40
N ASN A 35 -2.75 -8.14 -5.03
CA ASN A 35 -1.65 -7.48 -4.33
C ASN A 35 -2.18 -6.30 -3.51
N GLY A 36 -1.55 -6.01 -2.38
CA GLY A 36 -1.72 -4.75 -1.68
C GLY A 36 -1.12 -3.59 -2.47
N GLY A 37 -1.71 -2.40 -2.33
CA GLY A 37 -1.19 -1.17 -2.91
C GLY A 37 -0.02 -0.63 -2.11
N ASN A 38 0.89 0.09 -2.76
CA ASN A 38 2.00 0.75 -2.05
C ASN A 38 1.48 1.94 -1.24
N GLY A 39 2.09 2.22 -0.10
CA GLY A 39 1.91 3.47 0.62
C GLY A 39 2.46 4.65 -0.18
N GLY A 40 1.84 5.82 -0.01
CA GLY A 40 2.29 7.06 -0.63
C GLY A 40 3.46 7.68 0.11
N ASP A 41 4.25 8.48 -0.59
CA ASP A 41 5.40 9.17 0.01
C ASP A 41 4.99 10.49 0.68
N ALA A 42 5.66 10.84 1.78
CA ALA A 42 5.73 12.22 2.24
C ALA A 42 6.79 13.01 1.44
N ARG A 43 6.77 14.34 1.56
CA ARG A 43 7.70 15.23 0.82
C ARG A 43 8.71 15.91 1.74
N LEU A 44 8.44 17.10 2.27
CA LEU A 44 9.40 17.79 3.13
C LEU A 44 9.27 17.37 4.60
N ILE A 45 8.06 17.51 5.16
CA ILE A 45 7.73 17.11 6.54
C ILE A 45 6.52 16.16 6.50
N GLY A 46 6.68 14.95 7.03
CA GLY A 46 5.60 13.98 7.14
C GLY A 46 6.11 12.54 7.10
N ASN A 47 5.24 11.60 7.48
CA ASN A 47 5.54 10.17 7.43
C ASN A 47 5.09 9.58 6.10
N GLY A 48 5.82 8.58 5.62
CA GLY A 48 5.35 7.73 4.52
C GLY A 48 4.11 6.95 4.93
N GLY A 49 3.25 6.66 3.97
CA GLY A 49 2.06 5.85 4.17
C GLY A 49 2.41 4.36 4.28
N ALA A 50 1.64 3.60 5.05
CA ALA A 50 1.80 2.14 5.11
C ALA A 50 1.42 1.49 3.77
N GLY A 51 2.10 0.41 3.40
CA GLY A 51 1.65 -0.49 2.33
C GLY A 51 0.37 -1.22 2.74
N GLY A 52 -0.48 -1.52 1.75
CA GLY A 52 -1.67 -2.32 1.96
C GLY A 52 -1.34 -3.82 2.02
N PRO A 53 -2.08 -4.62 2.79
CA PRO A 53 -1.85 -6.07 2.83
C PRO A 53 -2.30 -6.75 1.53
N ALA A 54 -1.75 -7.93 1.27
CA ALA A 54 -2.27 -8.83 0.26
C ALA A 54 -3.73 -9.22 0.53
N GLY A 55 -4.49 -9.50 -0.53
CA GLY A 55 -5.79 -10.13 -0.39
C GLY A 55 -5.66 -11.54 0.20
N PRO A 56 -6.67 -12.03 0.94
CA PRO A 56 -6.67 -13.40 1.42
C PRO A 56 -6.78 -14.36 0.22
N ALA A 57 -5.81 -15.26 0.09
CA ALA A 57 -5.82 -16.26 -0.98
C ALA A 57 -6.80 -17.39 -0.65
N GLY A 58 -7.64 -17.76 -1.62
CA GLY A 58 -8.51 -18.95 -1.52
C GLY A 58 -7.76 -20.28 -1.62
N GLY A 59 -6.45 -20.30 -1.35
CA GLY A 59 -5.60 -21.50 -1.47
C GLY A 59 -5.13 -21.84 -2.88
N VAL A 60 -5.42 -21.00 -3.89
CA VAL A 60 -5.00 -21.21 -5.28
C VAL A 60 -4.03 -20.07 -5.70
N PRO A 61 -2.85 -20.40 -6.26
CA PRO A 61 -1.92 -19.40 -6.79
C PRO A 61 -2.51 -18.61 -7.99
N PRO A 62 -2.07 -17.36 -8.20
CA PRO A 62 -1.05 -16.65 -7.43
C PRO A 62 -1.57 -16.11 -6.09
N ILE A 63 -0.71 -16.19 -5.07
CA ILE A 63 -0.88 -15.51 -3.79
C ILE A 63 -0.47 -14.06 -3.98
N GLY A 64 -1.32 -13.12 -3.57
CA GLY A 64 -1.00 -11.70 -3.60
C GLY A 64 0.13 -11.37 -2.63
N SER A 65 0.91 -10.35 -2.95
CA SER A 65 1.93 -9.79 -2.06
C SER A 65 1.44 -8.51 -1.38
N GLY A 66 1.91 -8.24 -0.16
CA GLY A 66 1.73 -6.94 0.47
C GLY A 66 2.42 -5.82 -0.33
N GLY A 67 1.91 -4.61 -0.17
CA GLY A 67 2.48 -3.41 -0.77
C GLY A 67 3.67 -2.88 0.04
N SER A 68 4.56 -2.15 -0.63
CA SER A 68 5.64 -1.42 0.03
C SER A 68 5.09 -0.26 0.85
N GLY A 69 5.77 0.11 1.94
CA GLY A 69 5.53 1.40 2.58
C GLY A 69 6.11 2.56 1.75
N GLY A 70 5.59 3.77 1.97
CA GLY A 70 6.08 4.99 1.35
C GLY A 70 7.27 5.61 2.07
N ALA A 71 7.99 6.50 1.39
CA ALA A 71 9.13 7.22 1.93
C ALA A 71 8.72 8.30 2.94
N ALA A 72 9.63 8.56 3.89
CA ALA A 72 9.52 9.67 4.85
C ALA A 72 9.72 11.03 4.18
N GLY A 73 9.31 12.09 4.87
CA GLY A 73 9.68 13.44 4.54
C GLY A 73 11.19 13.66 4.66
N LEU A 74 11.76 14.44 3.75
CA LEU A 74 13.19 14.68 3.64
C LEU A 74 13.79 15.32 4.90
N LEU A 75 13.05 16.24 5.53
CA LEU A 75 13.52 16.97 6.72
C LEU A 75 13.11 16.27 8.01
N LEU A 76 11.83 15.86 8.10
CA LEU A 76 11.28 15.20 9.28
C LEU A 76 10.23 14.18 8.87
N GLY A 77 10.33 12.96 9.42
CA GLY A 77 9.34 11.91 9.26
C GLY A 77 9.92 10.50 9.40
N ASN A 78 9.04 9.52 9.34
CA ASN A 78 9.38 8.10 9.30
C ASN A 78 8.83 7.44 8.02
N PRO A 79 9.55 6.46 7.43
CA PRO A 79 9.00 5.66 6.35
C PRO A 79 7.77 4.88 6.81
N GLY A 80 6.87 4.61 5.88
CA GLY A 80 5.73 3.73 6.13
C GLY A 80 6.17 2.27 6.25
N PRO A 81 5.48 1.45 7.05
CA PRO A 81 5.71 0.01 7.09
C PRO A 81 5.18 -0.68 5.81
N THR A 82 5.71 -1.86 5.50
CA THR A 82 5.18 -2.76 4.47
C THR A 82 3.87 -3.42 4.93
N GLY A 83 3.02 -3.80 3.97
CA GLY A 83 1.76 -4.52 4.19
C GLY A 83 1.88 -6.04 4.16
#